data_AF-A0A0T6W1B8-F1
#
_entry.id   AF-A0A0T6W1B8-F1
#
_cell.length_a   1.000
_cell.length_b   1.000
_cell.length_c   1.000
_cell.angle_alpha   90.00
_cell.angle_beta   90.00
_cell.angle_gamma   90.00
#
_symmetry.space_group_name_H-M   'P 1'
#
loop_
_entity.id
_entity.type
_entity.pdbx_description
1 polymer ?
#
loop_
_entity_poly.entity_id
_entity_poly.type
_entity_poly.pdbx_seq_one_letter_code
_entity_poly.pdbx_strand_id
1 'polypeptide(L)'
;MTQTKQGNFKKKLLALAVLAPAMAITACSNDGAYIPGEEAGEKAGVAYDGYLRGATVCADVNLNKQCDEDDPNTPDVNEAEPSTTTGEGGFFLLTGLTPAQERYPLALEAIAGVTVDEDTGEAVTENFNYVAPAGATTVSGFSTIIQVETERLIAEGSSPAAAEAKAKADLAAALGAPEGTDLANFDAVAVSKANGSDSNLATQLRVVNQVITKQLVAAVAQANSSVTGASAGAILAAATNKVTEKVAVIKQVVDAKLAEGGVTGPDITGEQLAAIADEAVADNTTAPEAVTVDDVNDAAEAITAAQEVIKEAIAEETQEEQEPAEEPGTGATGATGGGQGAA
;
A
#
# COMPACT_ATOMS: atom_id res chain seq x y z
N MET A 1 -26.01 -12.84 -55.37
CA MET A 1 -26.77 -12.76 -54.11
C MET A 1 -26.84 -14.17 -53.56
N THR A 2 -25.90 -14.50 -52.67
CA THR A 2 -25.62 -15.88 -52.28
C THR A 2 -25.75 -15.96 -50.78
N GLN A 3 -26.72 -16.76 -50.32
CA GLN A 3 -27.17 -16.84 -48.94
C GLN A 3 -26.11 -17.43 -48.01
N THR A 4 -25.93 -16.79 -46.86
CA THR A 4 -25.14 -17.24 -45.72
C THR A 4 -25.89 -18.32 -44.96
N LYS A 5 -25.31 -19.52 -44.85
CA LYS A 5 -25.82 -20.62 -44.00
C LYS A 5 -25.48 -20.34 -42.53
N GLN A 6 -26.50 -20.24 -41.68
CA GLN A 6 -26.37 -20.27 -40.22
C GLN A 6 -25.90 -21.67 -39.76
N GLY A 7 -24.80 -21.72 -39.00
CA GLY A 7 -24.33 -22.92 -38.32
C GLY A 7 -24.87 -22.99 -36.90
N ASN A 8 -25.67 -24.02 -36.61
CA ASN A 8 -26.11 -24.40 -35.26
C ASN A 8 -24.97 -25.11 -34.51
N PHE A 9 -24.44 -24.50 -33.45
CA PHE A 9 -23.49 -25.15 -32.54
C PHE A 9 -24.24 -26.05 -31.55
N LYS A 10 -24.08 -27.37 -31.70
CA LYS A 10 -24.58 -28.38 -30.74
C LYS A 10 -23.58 -28.51 -29.60
N LYS A 11 -23.99 -28.15 -28.37
CA LYS A 11 -23.26 -28.44 -27.12
C LYS A 11 -23.18 -29.97 -26.94
N LYS A 12 -21.98 -30.53 -26.92
CA LYS A 12 -21.73 -31.92 -26.50
C LYS A 12 -21.13 -31.90 -25.10
N LEU A 13 -21.95 -32.26 -24.11
CA LEU A 13 -21.49 -32.71 -22.80
C LEU A 13 -20.89 -34.11 -22.97
N LEU A 14 -19.63 -34.27 -22.60
CA LEU A 14 -18.98 -35.56 -22.39
C LEU A 14 -18.55 -35.63 -20.93
N ALA A 15 -19.33 -36.39 -20.15
CA ALA A 15 -18.93 -36.88 -18.84
C ALA A 15 -18.06 -38.13 -19.04
N LEU A 16 -16.88 -38.16 -18.45
CA LEU A 16 -16.12 -39.39 -18.23
C LEU A 16 -15.52 -39.35 -16.82
N ALA A 17 -16.07 -40.20 -15.96
CA ALA A 17 -15.52 -40.56 -14.67
C ALA A 17 -14.64 -41.80 -14.84
N VAL A 18 -13.41 -41.77 -14.32
CA VAL A 18 -12.61 -42.97 -14.00
C VAL A 18 -11.99 -42.75 -12.63
N LEU A 19 -12.05 -43.83 -11.84
CA LEU A 19 -11.93 -43.90 -10.39
C LEU A 19 -10.59 -44.56 -9.98
N ALA A 20 -10.01 -44.05 -8.88
CA ALA A 20 -9.11 -44.70 -7.88
C ALA A 20 -7.59 -44.85 -8.15
N PRO A 21 -6.70 -44.94 -7.12
CA PRO A 21 -6.95 -45.04 -5.66
C PRO A 21 -6.22 -44.01 -4.74
N ALA A 22 -6.82 -43.88 -3.55
CA ALA A 22 -6.38 -43.32 -2.27
C ALA A 22 -4.88 -43.01 -2.00
N MET A 23 -4.62 -41.76 -1.59
CA MET A 23 -3.92 -41.49 -0.33
C MET A 23 -4.83 -40.60 0.51
N ALA A 24 -5.58 -41.24 1.41
CA ALA A 24 -6.35 -40.57 2.44
C ALA A 24 -5.38 -40.18 3.57
N ILE A 25 -4.97 -38.92 3.60
CA ILE A 25 -4.69 -38.25 4.88
C ILE A 25 -5.95 -37.47 5.21
N THR A 26 -6.91 -38.16 5.82
CA THR A 26 -7.99 -37.50 6.54
C THR A 26 -7.41 -37.02 7.87
N ALA A 27 -6.74 -35.88 7.85
CA ALA A 27 -6.59 -35.05 9.04
C ALA A 27 -7.74 -34.04 9.01
N CYS A 28 -8.90 -34.47 9.51
CA CYS A 28 -9.86 -33.51 10.04
C CYS A 28 -9.33 -33.15 11.44
N SER A 29 -8.39 -32.20 11.48
CA SER A 29 -8.16 -31.41 12.67
C SER A 29 -8.83 -30.07 12.40
N ASN A 30 -9.80 -29.73 13.25
CA ASN A 30 -10.41 -28.42 13.28
C ASN A 30 -9.41 -27.46 13.94
N ASP A 31 -8.26 -27.27 13.28
CA ASP A 31 -7.24 -26.30 13.62
C ASP A 31 -7.30 -25.25 12.53
N GLY A 32 -7.83 -24.07 12.86
CA GLY A 32 -7.78 -22.92 11.97
C GLY A 32 -6.33 -22.71 11.56
N ALA A 33 -6.03 -22.81 10.27
CA ALA A 33 -4.70 -22.45 9.78
C ALA A 33 -4.52 -20.97 10.08
N TYR A 34 -3.52 -20.63 10.89
CA TYR A 34 -3.15 -19.24 11.14
C TYR A 34 -2.76 -18.57 9.83
N ILE A 35 -3.47 -17.51 9.47
CA ILE A 35 -3.18 -16.65 8.32
C ILE A 35 -2.61 -15.35 8.91
N PRO A 36 -1.31 -15.08 8.73
CA PRO A 36 -0.69 -13.87 9.26
C PRO A 36 -1.41 -12.60 8.80
N GLY A 37 -1.68 -11.67 9.71
CA GLY A 37 -2.33 -10.39 9.41
C GLY A 37 -3.86 -10.44 9.28
N GLU A 38 -4.49 -11.59 9.55
CA GLU A 38 -5.96 -11.69 9.70
C GLU A 38 -6.40 -11.69 11.18
N GLU A 39 -5.45 -11.77 12.12
CA GLU A 39 -5.71 -11.72 13.55
C GLU A 39 -5.67 -10.27 14.08
N ALA A 40 -6.50 -9.97 15.08
CA ALA A 40 -6.48 -8.68 15.74
C ALA A 40 -5.12 -8.40 16.41
N GLY A 41 -4.61 -7.19 16.24
CA GLY A 41 -3.29 -6.76 16.63
C GLY A 41 -2.18 -7.11 15.62
N GLU A 42 -2.53 -7.59 14.42
CA GLU A 42 -1.58 -7.92 13.37
C GLU A 42 -1.81 -7.14 12.08
N LYS A 43 -0.71 -6.76 11.41
CA LYS A 43 -0.72 -6.26 10.03
C LYS A 43 0.35 -6.95 9.21
N ALA A 44 -0.06 -7.56 8.12
CA ALA A 44 0.84 -8.22 7.19
C ALA A 44 0.78 -7.58 5.80
N GLY A 45 1.88 -7.68 5.07
CA GLY A 45 1.97 -7.15 3.72
C GLY A 45 3.31 -7.41 3.07
N VAL A 46 3.53 -6.76 1.93
CA VAL A 46 4.79 -6.80 1.19
C VAL A 46 5.29 -5.38 0.89
N ALA A 47 6.59 -5.19 1.01
CA ALA A 47 7.27 -3.98 0.58
C ALA A 47 7.96 -4.20 -0.77
N TYR A 48 7.78 -3.29 -1.73
CA TYR A 48 8.42 -3.44 -3.03
C TYR A 48 8.84 -2.13 -3.73
N ASP A 49 10.05 -2.18 -4.28
CA ASP A 49 10.51 -1.54 -5.52
C ASP A 49 10.83 -2.60 -6.61
N GLY A 50 10.36 -3.83 -6.40
CA GLY A 50 11.25 -4.99 -6.37
C GLY A 50 11.34 -5.40 -4.90
N TYR A 51 11.07 -6.66 -4.56
CA TYR A 51 10.80 -6.99 -3.15
C TYR A 51 11.95 -6.51 -2.26
N LEU A 52 11.62 -5.73 -1.24
CA LEU A 52 12.61 -5.08 -0.38
C LEU A 52 12.83 -5.93 0.85
N ARG A 53 13.99 -6.59 0.95
CA ARG A 53 14.36 -7.41 2.12
C ARG A 53 15.29 -6.61 3.05
N GLY A 54 15.01 -6.61 4.34
CA GLY A 54 15.80 -5.86 5.32
C GLY A 54 15.45 -4.38 5.39
N ALA A 55 14.25 -3.98 5.00
CA ALA A 55 13.68 -2.66 5.27
C ALA A 55 12.95 -2.68 6.62
N THR A 56 12.91 -1.55 7.33
CA THR A 56 12.12 -1.41 8.55
C THR A 56 10.72 -0.94 8.19
N VAL A 57 9.68 -1.53 8.78
CA VAL A 57 8.28 -1.12 8.63
C VAL A 57 7.70 -0.86 10.01
N CYS A 58 6.95 0.23 10.16
CA CYS A 58 6.33 0.63 11.43
C CYS A 58 4.91 1.17 11.22
N ALA A 59 4.11 1.16 12.28
CA ALA A 59 2.91 1.98 12.33
C ALA A 59 3.31 3.42 12.68
N ASP A 60 3.08 4.37 11.76
CA ASP A 60 3.45 5.78 11.87
C ASP A 60 2.41 6.53 12.75
N VAL A 61 2.51 6.34 14.07
CA VAL A 61 1.52 6.83 15.05
C VAL A 61 1.61 8.33 15.25
N ASN A 62 2.80 8.91 15.06
CA ASN A 62 2.99 10.35 15.15
C ASN A 62 2.81 11.06 13.79
N LEU A 63 2.63 10.29 12.70
CA LEU A 63 2.36 10.73 11.34
C LEU A 63 3.52 11.54 10.71
N ASN A 64 4.75 11.29 11.16
CA ASN A 64 5.94 12.00 10.69
C ASN A 64 6.59 11.36 9.45
N LYS A 65 6.10 10.20 9.00
CA LYS A 65 6.55 9.45 7.81
C LYS A 65 7.93 8.80 7.97
N GLN A 66 8.31 8.53 9.21
CA GLN A 66 9.55 7.88 9.60
C GLN A 66 9.23 6.77 10.59
N CYS A 67 10.18 5.86 10.80
CA CYS A 67 10.04 4.88 11.87
C CYS A 67 10.80 5.35 13.10
N ASP A 68 10.07 5.63 14.17
CA ASP A 68 10.67 6.11 15.40
C ASP A 68 11.02 5.00 16.37
N GLU A 69 12.31 4.86 16.63
CA GLU A 69 12.82 4.00 17.69
C GLU A 69 12.64 4.64 19.07
N ASP A 70 12.48 3.79 20.10
CA ASP A 70 12.54 4.22 21.50
C ASP A 70 13.95 4.76 21.82
N ASP A 71 14.14 6.08 21.84
CA ASP A 71 15.38 6.68 22.34
C ASP A 71 15.18 7.20 23.78
N PRO A 72 15.67 6.48 24.80
CA PRO A 72 15.52 6.86 26.20
C PRO A 72 16.27 8.16 26.56
N ASN A 73 17.04 8.76 25.65
CA ASN A 73 17.78 10.00 25.86
C ASN A 73 17.11 11.24 25.27
N THR A 74 16.02 11.09 24.52
CA THR A 74 15.29 12.19 23.89
C THR A 74 13.81 12.13 24.31
N PRO A 75 13.48 12.48 25.58
CA PRO A 75 12.14 12.32 26.14
C PRO A 75 11.03 13.19 25.52
N ASP A 76 11.37 14.03 24.53
CA ASP A 76 10.44 14.87 23.76
C ASP A 76 10.20 14.33 22.34
N VAL A 77 10.89 13.26 21.93
CA VAL A 77 10.63 12.57 20.66
C VAL A 77 10.07 11.17 20.95
N ASN A 78 8.80 11.02 20.57
CA ASN A 78 8.24 9.81 19.99
C ASN A 78 7.89 8.65 20.95
N GLU A 79 6.60 8.33 20.95
CA GLU A 79 6.09 7.02 21.34
C GLU A 79 6.77 5.99 20.45
N ALA A 80 7.58 5.09 21.05
CA ALA A 80 8.21 4.01 20.31
C ALA A 80 7.21 3.30 19.41
N GLU A 81 7.47 3.31 18.11
CA GLU A 81 6.50 2.81 17.14
C GLU A 81 6.64 1.29 16.99
N PRO A 82 5.53 0.53 17.03
CA PRO A 82 5.56 -0.88 16.71
C PRO A 82 6.15 -1.08 15.32
N SER A 83 7.29 -1.76 15.26
CA SER A 83 8.07 -1.94 14.04
C SER A 83 8.52 -3.39 13.84
N THR A 84 8.85 -3.71 12.60
CA THR A 84 9.36 -5.02 12.15
C THR A 84 10.31 -4.85 10.98
N THR A 85 11.00 -5.91 10.58
CA THR A 85 11.90 -5.89 9.42
C THR A 85 11.37 -6.82 8.33
N THR A 86 11.41 -6.38 7.08
CA THR A 86 10.97 -7.20 5.95
C THR A 86 11.89 -8.39 5.71
N GLY A 87 11.29 -9.55 5.44
CA GLY A 87 11.96 -10.81 5.13
C GLY A 87 12.13 -11.04 3.62
N GLU A 88 12.40 -12.29 3.26
CA GLU A 88 12.41 -12.72 1.85
C GLU A 88 11.05 -12.44 1.18
N GLY A 89 11.09 -12.05 -0.10
CA GLY A 89 9.88 -11.63 -0.81
C GLY A 89 9.28 -10.33 -0.27
N GLY A 90 10.05 -9.53 0.47
CA GLY A 90 9.63 -8.25 1.02
C GLY A 90 8.51 -8.33 2.06
N PHE A 91 8.20 -9.54 2.54
CA PHE A 91 7.10 -9.77 3.47
C PHE A 91 7.40 -9.15 4.83
N PHE A 92 6.39 -8.53 5.44
CA PHE A 92 6.44 -8.08 6.83
C PHE A 92 5.21 -8.54 7.61
N LEU A 93 5.37 -8.68 8.92
CA LEU A 93 4.31 -8.90 9.88
C LEU A 93 4.57 -8.03 11.11
N LEU A 94 3.74 -7.02 11.30
CA LEU A 94 3.62 -6.26 12.54
C LEU A 94 2.67 -7.00 13.47
N THR A 95 3.02 -7.08 14.75
CA THR A 95 2.23 -7.78 15.77
C THR A 95 2.14 -6.93 17.03
N GLY A 96 1.13 -7.20 17.86
CA GLY A 96 0.94 -6.50 19.13
C GLY A 96 0.44 -5.06 18.97
N LEU A 97 -0.20 -4.75 17.84
CA LEU A 97 -0.83 -3.46 17.61
C LEU A 97 -2.06 -3.29 18.50
N THR A 98 -2.26 -2.08 19.02
CA THR A 98 -3.55 -1.67 19.59
C THR A 98 -4.56 -1.37 18.46
N PRO A 99 -5.89 -1.40 18.73
CA PRO A 99 -6.89 -1.04 17.73
C PRO A 99 -6.69 0.36 17.11
N ALA A 100 -6.13 1.31 17.87
CA ALA A 100 -5.77 2.62 17.34
C ALA A 100 -4.56 2.54 16.39
N GLN A 101 -3.49 1.84 16.78
CA GLN A 101 -2.29 1.65 15.95
C GLN A 101 -2.59 0.95 14.62
N GLU A 102 -3.60 0.09 14.57
CA GLU A 102 -4.07 -0.52 13.33
C GLU A 102 -4.71 0.46 12.35
N ARG A 103 -5.08 1.66 12.79
CA ARG A 103 -5.69 2.67 11.92
C ARG A 103 -4.72 3.76 11.49
N TYR A 104 -3.48 3.71 11.95
CA TYR A 104 -2.43 4.59 11.46
C TYR A 104 -1.83 4.09 10.13
N PRO A 105 -1.35 5.01 9.28
CA PRO A 105 -0.51 4.69 8.13
C PRO A 105 0.70 3.84 8.51
N LEU A 106 1.24 3.14 7.52
CA LEU A 106 2.54 2.49 7.65
C LEU A 106 3.62 3.42 7.13
N ALA A 107 4.76 3.48 7.80
CA ALA A 107 6.00 4.01 7.25
C ALA A 107 6.98 2.86 7.02
N LEU A 108 7.85 3.02 6.03
CA LEU A 108 8.93 2.09 5.73
C LEU A 108 10.21 2.86 5.46
N GLU A 109 11.31 2.34 5.99
CA GLU A 109 12.66 2.86 5.76
C GLU A 109 13.53 1.80 5.09
N ALA A 110 14.03 2.12 3.90
CA ALA A 110 15.05 1.35 3.22
C ALA A 110 16.42 2.01 3.43
N ILE A 111 17.39 1.22 3.89
CA ILE A 111 18.70 1.71 4.31
C ILE A 111 19.77 1.29 3.30
N ALA A 112 20.53 2.27 2.81
CA ALA A 112 21.62 2.08 1.86
C ALA A 112 22.65 1.06 2.38
N GLY A 113 23.00 0.11 1.52
CA GLY A 113 23.94 -0.96 1.85
C GLY A 113 23.40 -2.04 2.81
N VAL A 114 22.15 -1.94 3.26
CA VAL A 114 21.50 -2.90 4.16
C VAL A 114 20.29 -3.55 3.50
N THR A 115 19.33 -2.74 3.04
CA THR A 115 18.12 -3.23 2.38
C THR A 115 18.47 -3.74 0.98
N VAL A 116 18.01 -4.96 0.65
CA VAL A 116 18.26 -5.62 -0.63
C VAL A 116 17.01 -5.52 -1.50
N ASP A 117 17.17 -5.04 -2.72
CA ASP A 117 16.16 -5.19 -3.78
C ASP A 117 16.33 -6.57 -4.42
N GLU A 118 15.33 -7.44 -4.26
CA GLU A 118 15.37 -8.81 -4.78
C GLU A 118 15.26 -8.90 -6.31
N ASP A 119 14.96 -7.80 -7.02
CA ASP A 119 14.99 -7.78 -8.48
C ASP A 119 16.42 -7.79 -9.01
N THR A 120 17.31 -7.03 -8.36
CA THR A 120 18.73 -6.95 -8.71
C THR A 120 19.59 -7.92 -7.89
N GLY A 121 19.12 -8.29 -6.69
CA GLY A 121 19.90 -9.02 -5.70
C GLY A 121 20.97 -8.15 -5.01
N GLU A 122 20.97 -6.85 -5.26
CA GLU A 122 21.93 -5.88 -4.71
C GLU A 122 21.29 -5.07 -3.58
N ALA A 123 22.14 -4.52 -2.71
CA ALA A 123 21.68 -3.57 -1.71
C ALA A 123 21.31 -2.25 -2.38
N VAL A 124 20.25 -1.59 -1.90
CA VAL A 124 19.87 -0.25 -2.34
C VAL A 124 21.02 0.72 -2.07
N THR A 125 21.20 1.68 -2.96
CA THR A 125 22.37 2.59 -2.95
C THR A 125 22.15 3.87 -2.15
N GLU A 126 20.88 4.25 -1.97
CA GLU A 126 20.46 5.45 -1.26
C GLU A 126 19.39 5.08 -0.23
N ASN A 127 19.33 5.84 0.87
CA ASN A 127 18.22 5.71 1.81
C ASN A 127 16.94 6.25 1.18
N PHE A 128 15.81 5.62 1.45
CA PHE A 128 14.52 6.16 1.07
C PHE A 128 13.41 5.66 1.98
N ASN A 129 12.33 6.46 2.02
CA ASN A 129 11.16 6.14 2.81
C ASN A 129 9.94 5.94 1.90
N TYR A 130 9.09 5.01 2.30
CA TYR A 130 7.72 4.92 1.80
C TYR A 130 6.74 5.16 2.92
N VAL A 131 5.54 5.58 2.54
CA VAL A 131 4.37 5.55 3.41
C VAL A 131 3.21 4.85 2.72
N ALA A 132 2.27 4.33 3.49
CA ALA A 132 1.10 3.65 2.96
C ALA A 132 -0.12 3.92 3.83
N PRO A 133 -1.33 4.04 3.26
CA PRO A 133 -2.56 4.16 4.03
C PRO A 133 -2.74 2.99 5.00
N ALA A 134 -3.50 3.21 6.07
CA ALA A 134 -3.64 2.24 7.15
C ALA A 134 -4.09 0.84 6.69
N GLY A 135 -5.01 0.78 5.71
CA GLY A 135 -5.52 -0.48 5.15
C GLY A 135 -4.66 -1.10 4.03
N ALA A 136 -3.46 -0.57 3.77
CA ALA A 136 -2.59 -1.07 2.72
C ALA A 136 -1.86 -2.35 3.13
N THR A 137 -1.85 -3.33 2.23
CA THR A 137 -1.10 -4.58 2.31
C THR A 137 0.15 -4.55 1.42
N THR A 138 0.34 -3.47 0.66
CA THR A 138 1.57 -3.20 -0.07
C THR A 138 2.15 -1.85 0.32
N VAL A 139 3.48 -1.81 0.50
CA VAL A 139 4.24 -0.58 0.78
C VAL A 139 5.20 -0.32 -0.38
N SER A 140 4.93 0.72 -1.16
CA SER A 140 5.64 1.03 -2.40
C SER A 140 5.60 2.53 -2.75
N GLY A 141 6.19 2.91 -3.88
CA GLY A 141 6.06 4.26 -4.42
C GLY A 141 4.59 4.64 -4.71
N PHE A 142 3.75 3.67 -5.11
CA PHE A 142 2.32 3.91 -5.32
C PHE A 142 1.56 4.18 -4.02
N SER A 143 1.78 3.38 -2.97
CA SER A 143 1.14 3.63 -1.68
C SER A 143 1.58 4.98 -1.10
N THR A 144 2.83 5.39 -1.39
CA THR A 144 3.37 6.69 -0.96
C THR A 144 2.64 7.84 -1.64
N ILE A 145 2.45 7.78 -2.96
CA ILE A 145 1.66 8.77 -3.69
C ILE A 145 0.23 8.83 -3.15
N ILE A 146 -0.39 7.67 -2.91
CA ILE A 146 -1.77 7.60 -2.40
C ILE A 146 -1.85 8.25 -1.02
N GLN A 147 -0.95 7.94 -0.09
CA GLN A 147 -0.96 8.51 1.26
C GLN A 147 -0.75 10.03 1.23
N VAL A 148 0.25 10.52 0.50
CA VAL A 148 0.53 11.97 0.40
C VAL A 148 -0.65 12.71 -0.23
N GLU A 149 -1.24 12.17 -1.29
CA GLU A 149 -2.41 12.78 -1.93
C GLU A 149 -3.65 12.73 -1.03
N THR A 150 -3.80 11.67 -0.24
CA THR A 150 -4.86 11.57 0.77
C THR A 150 -4.75 12.69 1.80
N GLU A 151 -3.57 12.91 2.36
CA GLU A 151 -3.33 13.99 3.32
C GLU A 151 -3.57 15.36 2.70
N ARG A 152 -3.10 15.58 1.46
CA ARG A 152 -3.34 16.81 0.71
C ARG A 152 -4.84 17.09 0.55
N LEU A 153 -5.63 16.08 0.17
CA LEU A 153 -7.07 16.19 -0.01
C LEU A 153 -7.82 16.39 1.33
N ILE A 154 -7.33 15.81 2.43
CA ILE A 154 -7.86 16.07 3.78
C ILE A 154 -7.63 17.55 4.15
N ALA A 155 -6.43 18.08 3.92
CA ALA A 155 -6.14 19.49 4.16
C ALA A 155 -7.02 20.43 3.32
N GLU A 156 -7.47 19.98 2.14
CA GLU A 156 -8.45 20.68 1.29
C GLU A 156 -9.92 20.52 1.76
N GLY A 157 -10.16 19.78 2.84
CA GLY A 157 -11.47 19.62 3.48
C GLY A 157 -12.22 18.33 3.11
N SER A 158 -11.56 17.35 2.48
CA SER A 158 -12.15 16.02 2.29
C SER A 158 -12.12 15.21 3.59
N SER A 159 -13.09 14.31 3.80
CA SER A 159 -12.96 13.31 4.86
C SER A 159 -11.87 12.28 4.52
N PRO A 160 -11.24 11.62 5.51
CA PRO A 160 -10.19 10.63 5.25
C PRO A 160 -10.58 9.54 4.23
N ALA A 161 -11.76 8.93 4.40
CA ALA A 161 -12.24 7.90 3.49
C ALA A 161 -12.47 8.41 2.06
N ALA A 162 -12.99 9.63 1.90
CA ALA A 162 -13.22 10.22 0.57
C ALA A 162 -11.91 10.64 -0.09
N ALA A 163 -10.97 11.17 0.68
CA ALA A 163 -9.63 11.52 0.23
C ALA A 163 -8.87 10.30 -0.28
N GLU A 164 -8.84 9.20 0.48
CA GLU A 164 -8.16 7.97 0.08
C GLU A 164 -8.78 7.36 -1.18
N ALA A 165 -10.11 7.28 -1.24
CA ALA A 165 -10.81 6.77 -2.42
C ALA A 165 -10.50 7.59 -3.68
N LYS A 166 -10.42 8.92 -3.56
CA LYS A 166 -10.06 9.81 -4.65
C LYS A 166 -8.59 9.66 -5.06
N ALA A 167 -7.67 9.63 -4.10
CA ALA A 167 -6.24 9.44 -4.38
C ALA A 167 -5.97 8.12 -5.13
N LYS A 168 -6.61 7.03 -4.70
CA LYS A 168 -6.56 5.72 -5.40
C LYS A 168 -7.09 5.81 -6.83
N ALA A 169 -8.26 6.43 -7.01
CA ALA A 169 -8.88 6.55 -8.32
C ALA A 169 -8.06 7.40 -9.29
N ASP A 170 -7.53 8.53 -8.83
CA ASP A 170 -6.73 9.44 -9.64
C ASP A 170 -5.41 8.79 -10.07
N LEU A 171 -4.72 8.08 -9.16
CA LEU A 171 -3.49 7.36 -9.49
C LEU A 171 -3.76 6.21 -10.48
N ALA A 172 -4.81 5.42 -10.26
CA ALA A 172 -5.20 4.37 -11.19
C ALA A 172 -5.51 4.91 -12.59
N ALA A 173 -6.21 6.05 -12.67
CA ALA A 173 -6.49 6.72 -13.93
C ALA A 173 -5.22 7.24 -14.62
N ALA A 174 -4.29 7.86 -13.87
CA ALA A 174 -3.02 8.37 -14.39
C ALA A 174 -2.14 7.25 -14.97
N LEU A 175 -2.22 6.06 -14.38
CA LEU A 175 -1.49 4.87 -14.83
C LEU A 175 -2.23 4.07 -15.90
N GLY A 176 -3.47 4.44 -16.25
CA GLY A 176 -4.31 3.66 -17.16
C GLY A 176 -4.61 2.25 -16.64
N ALA A 177 -4.60 2.06 -15.33
CA ALA A 177 -5.00 0.80 -14.71
C ALA A 177 -6.52 0.59 -14.90
N PRO A 178 -6.99 -0.66 -15.01
CA PRO A 178 -8.41 -0.96 -15.06
C PRO A 178 -9.17 -0.32 -13.89
N GLU A 179 -10.39 0.14 -14.15
CA GLU A 179 -11.27 0.69 -13.12
C GLU A 179 -11.43 -0.30 -11.96
N GLY A 180 -11.24 0.17 -10.72
CA GLY A 180 -11.29 -0.66 -9.52
C GLY A 180 -9.97 -1.37 -9.17
N THR A 181 -8.88 -1.14 -9.89
CA THR A 181 -7.54 -1.61 -9.47
C THR A 181 -7.12 -0.88 -8.20
N ASP A 182 -6.98 -1.60 -7.09
CA ASP A 182 -6.50 -1.03 -5.82
C ASP A 182 -4.98 -1.07 -5.77
N LEU A 183 -4.33 0.00 -6.22
CA LEU A 183 -2.88 0.11 -6.25
C LEU A 183 -2.22 0.14 -4.87
N ALA A 184 -2.96 0.46 -3.80
CA ALA A 184 -2.46 0.38 -2.42
C ALA A 184 -2.37 -1.07 -1.90
N ASN A 185 -2.92 -2.03 -2.64
CA ASN A 185 -2.97 -3.45 -2.29
C ASN A 185 -2.50 -4.35 -3.45
N PHE A 186 -1.99 -3.74 -4.54
CA PHE A 186 -1.60 -4.49 -5.74
C PHE A 186 -0.12 -4.91 -5.68
N ASP A 187 0.11 -6.22 -5.54
CA ASP A 187 1.44 -6.81 -5.63
C ASP A 187 1.83 -7.06 -7.10
N ALA A 188 2.43 -6.03 -7.71
CA ALA A 188 2.91 -6.09 -9.08
C ALA A 188 4.02 -7.14 -9.28
N VAL A 189 4.81 -7.45 -8.25
CA VAL A 189 5.90 -8.42 -8.33
C VAL A 189 5.35 -9.84 -8.46
N ALA A 190 4.41 -10.24 -7.59
CA ALA A 190 3.77 -11.54 -7.67
C ALA A 190 2.96 -11.72 -8.96
N VAL A 191 2.14 -10.72 -9.33
CA VAL A 191 1.25 -10.81 -10.51
C VAL A 191 2.06 -10.84 -11.81
N SER A 192 3.17 -10.11 -11.91
CA SER A 192 4.02 -10.14 -13.11
C SER A 192 4.62 -11.53 -13.39
N LYS A 193 4.86 -12.33 -12.34
CA LYS A 193 5.42 -13.70 -12.43
C LYS A 193 4.37 -14.80 -12.62
N ALA A 194 3.08 -14.49 -12.48
CA ALA A 194 2.01 -15.50 -12.44
C ALA A 194 1.57 -16.03 -13.83
N ASN A 195 2.12 -15.49 -14.93
CA ASN A 195 1.79 -15.86 -16.32
C ASN A 195 0.28 -15.79 -16.66
N GLY A 196 -0.47 -14.94 -15.97
CA GLY A 196 -1.89 -14.63 -16.21
C GLY A 196 -2.11 -13.47 -17.18
N SER A 197 -3.38 -13.13 -17.43
CA SER A 197 -3.78 -12.01 -18.31
C SER A 197 -3.20 -10.66 -17.89
N ASP A 198 -2.96 -10.51 -16.59
CA ASP A 198 -2.59 -9.23 -15.98
C ASP A 198 -1.07 -9.10 -15.83
N SER A 199 -0.30 -10.13 -16.20
CA SER A 199 1.17 -10.17 -16.01
C SER A 199 1.88 -9.02 -16.72
N ASN A 200 1.42 -8.64 -17.92
CA ASN A 200 2.00 -7.53 -18.68
C ASN A 200 1.72 -6.18 -18.02
N LEU A 201 0.49 -5.96 -17.54
CA LEU A 201 0.15 -4.74 -16.80
C LEU A 201 0.96 -4.67 -15.49
N ALA A 202 1.04 -5.77 -14.75
CA ALA A 202 1.84 -5.84 -13.53
C ALA A 202 3.33 -5.56 -13.79
N THR A 203 3.85 -6.03 -14.92
CA THR A 203 5.23 -5.72 -15.35
C THR A 203 5.41 -4.23 -15.62
N GLN A 204 4.48 -3.60 -16.35
CA GLN A 204 4.49 -2.16 -16.57
C GLN A 204 4.45 -1.39 -15.26
N LEU A 205 3.52 -1.73 -14.36
CA LEU A 205 3.36 -1.07 -13.07
C LEU A 205 4.60 -1.25 -12.17
N ARG A 206 5.23 -2.43 -12.18
CA ARG A 206 6.47 -2.68 -11.44
C ARG A 206 7.62 -1.78 -11.90
N VAL A 207 7.84 -1.65 -13.21
CA VAL A 207 8.86 -0.73 -13.74
C VAL A 207 8.49 0.73 -13.46
N VAL A 208 7.21 1.10 -13.58
CA VAL A 208 6.77 2.45 -13.24
C VAL A 208 7.03 2.77 -11.77
N ASN A 209 6.80 1.82 -10.85
CA ASN A 209 7.15 1.97 -9.45
C ASN A 209 8.65 2.22 -9.29
N GLN A 210 9.52 1.44 -9.94
CA GLN A 210 10.98 1.65 -9.94
C GLN A 210 11.40 3.05 -10.40
N VAL A 211 10.77 3.53 -11.46
CA VAL A 211 11.04 4.90 -11.95
C VAL A 211 10.55 5.94 -10.95
N ILE A 212 9.36 5.77 -10.37
CA ILE A 212 8.83 6.65 -9.32
C ILE A 212 9.78 6.70 -8.13
N THR A 213 10.25 5.55 -7.65
CA THR A 213 11.20 5.45 -6.53
C THR A 213 12.49 6.21 -6.82
N LYS A 214 13.10 5.98 -7.98
CA LYS A 214 14.35 6.65 -8.38
C LYS A 214 14.15 8.17 -8.50
N GLN A 215 13.03 8.63 -9.07
CA GLN A 215 12.71 10.05 -9.17
C GLN A 215 12.41 10.67 -7.80
N LEU A 216 11.74 9.93 -6.91
CA LEU A 216 11.47 10.37 -5.54
C LEU A 216 12.75 10.51 -4.74
N VAL A 217 13.65 9.53 -4.79
CA VAL A 217 14.98 9.57 -4.17
C VAL A 217 15.76 10.80 -4.66
N ALA A 218 15.79 11.03 -5.97
CA ALA A 218 16.48 12.18 -6.55
C ALA A 218 15.87 13.52 -6.08
N ALA A 219 14.54 13.62 -6.05
CA ALA A 219 13.83 14.82 -5.61
C ALA A 219 14.03 15.09 -4.11
N VAL A 220 13.98 14.06 -3.26
CA VAL A 220 14.26 14.17 -1.82
C VAL A 220 15.70 14.59 -1.57
N ALA A 221 16.68 13.98 -2.25
CA ALA A 221 18.09 14.36 -2.12
C ALA A 221 18.34 15.81 -2.55
N GLN A 222 17.69 16.24 -3.64
CA GLN A 222 17.74 17.61 -4.13
C GLN A 222 17.13 18.60 -3.13
N ALA A 223 15.97 18.29 -2.56
CA ALA A 223 15.29 19.10 -1.54
C ALA A 223 16.11 19.19 -0.23
N ASN A 224 16.65 18.08 0.27
CA ASN A 224 17.52 18.06 1.45
C ASN A 224 18.77 18.93 1.29
N SER A 225 19.23 19.12 0.04
CA SER A 225 20.39 19.96 -0.26
C SER A 225 20.03 21.43 -0.41
N SER A 226 18.78 21.77 -0.69
CA SER A 226 18.32 23.13 -1.02
C SER A 226 17.45 23.78 0.05
N VAL A 227 16.79 22.99 0.90
CA VAL A 227 15.86 23.44 1.94
C VAL A 227 16.39 23.04 3.31
N THR A 228 16.61 24.03 4.18
CA THR A 228 17.16 23.79 5.52
C THR A 228 16.07 23.89 6.59
N GLY A 229 16.09 22.99 7.58
CA GLY A 229 15.22 23.07 8.76
C GLY A 229 13.79 22.55 8.55
N ALA A 230 13.50 21.93 7.41
CA ALA A 230 12.25 21.23 7.16
C ALA A 230 12.30 19.80 7.73
N SER A 231 11.13 19.24 8.10
CA SER A 231 11.02 17.85 8.51
C SER A 231 11.18 16.91 7.30
N ALA A 232 11.66 15.69 7.56
CA ALA A 232 11.79 14.67 6.53
C ALA A 232 10.44 14.36 5.87
N GLY A 233 9.37 14.28 6.67
CA GLY A 233 8.01 14.08 6.17
C GLY A 233 7.52 15.18 5.22
N ALA A 234 7.81 16.45 5.49
CA ALA A 234 7.44 17.55 4.59
C ALA A 234 8.24 17.52 3.29
N ILE A 235 9.54 17.18 3.36
CA ILE A 235 10.38 17.00 2.18
C ILE A 235 9.89 15.84 1.32
N LEU A 236 9.57 14.70 1.94
CA LEU A 236 9.02 13.53 1.26
C LEU A 236 7.72 13.90 0.55
N ALA A 237 6.76 14.52 1.25
CA ALA A 237 5.48 14.91 0.67
C ALA A 237 5.62 15.91 -0.49
N ALA A 238 6.48 16.93 -0.36
CA ALA A 238 6.74 17.87 -1.44
C ALA A 238 7.37 17.20 -2.66
N ALA A 239 8.35 16.31 -2.46
CA ALA A 239 8.96 15.52 -3.52
C ALA A 239 7.95 14.59 -4.20
N THR A 240 7.11 13.91 -3.41
CA THR A 240 6.04 13.05 -3.92
C THR A 240 5.07 13.85 -4.78
N ASN A 241 4.65 15.05 -4.37
CA ASN A 241 3.77 15.91 -5.18
C ASN A 241 4.37 16.21 -6.58
N LYS A 242 5.66 16.55 -6.64
CA LYS A 242 6.35 16.80 -7.93
C LYS A 242 6.47 15.55 -8.79
N VAL A 243 6.69 14.39 -8.17
CA VAL A 243 6.72 13.10 -8.90
C VAL A 243 5.34 12.70 -9.39
N THR A 244 4.28 12.94 -8.61
CA THR A 244 2.88 12.67 -8.97
C THR A 244 2.49 13.38 -10.26
N GLU A 245 2.92 14.64 -10.46
CA GLU A 245 2.71 15.40 -11.70
C GLU A 245 3.31 14.72 -12.95
N LYS A 246 4.30 13.83 -12.76
CA LYS A 246 4.99 13.11 -13.85
C LYS A 246 4.51 11.68 -14.06
N VAL A 247 3.66 11.13 -13.19
CA VAL A 247 3.25 9.70 -13.23
C VAL A 247 2.73 9.28 -14.62
N ALA A 248 1.86 10.08 -15.23
CA ALA A 248 1.33 9.76 -16.56
C ALA A 248 2.42 9.77 -17.66
N VAL A 249 3.42 10.67 -17.55
CA VAL A 249 4.56 10.74 -18.47
C VAL A 249 5.50 9.56 -18.24
N ILE A 250 5.80 9.24 -16.97
CA ILE A 250 6.58 8.05 -16.59
C ILE A 250 5.95 6.80 -17.19
N LYS A 251 4.63 6.62 -17.04
CA LYS A 251 3.90 5.48 -17.62
C LYS A 251 4.09 5.39 -19.14
N GLN A 252 3.95 6.52 -19.85
CA GLN A 252 4.11 6.55 -21.31
C GLN A 252 5.53 6.18 -21.74
N VAL A 253 6.56 6.68 -21.05
CA VAL A 253 7.96 6.38 -21.35
C VAL A 253 8.24 4.90 -21.08
N VAL A 254 7.81 4.37 -19.94
CA VAL A 254 7.97 2.94 -19.59
C VAL A 254 7.28 2.04 -20.62
N ASP A 255 6.06 2.37 -21.03
CA ASP A 255 5.33 1.61 -22.06
C ASP A 255 6.07 1.57 -23.39
N ALA A 256 6.64 2.70 -23.82
CA ALA A 256 7.43 2.78 -25.04
C ALA A 256 8.67 1.89 -24.94
N LYS A 257 9.39 1.93 -23.80
CA LYS A 257 10.61 1.13 -23.59
C LYS A 257 10.35 -0.37 -23.53
N LEU A 258 9.28 -0.78 -22.85
CA LEU A 258 8.86 -2.18 -22.82
C LEU A 258 8.46 -2.68 -24.22
N ALA A 259 7.79 -1.84 -25.02
CA ALA A 259 7.44 -2.18 -26.39
C ALA A 259 8.67 -2.32 -27.32
N GLU A 260 9.70 -1.47 -27.14
CA GLU A 260 10.97 -1.53 -27.87
C GLU A 260 11.75 -2.82 -27.56
N GLY A 261 11.75 -3.25 -26.29
CA GLY A 261 12.45 -4.46 -25.84
C GLY A 261 11.82 -5.78 -26.31
N GLY A 262 10.54 -5.76 -26.71
CA GLY A 262 9.82 -6.95 -27.15
C GLY A 262 9.67 -8.04 -26.06
N VAL A 263 9.83 -7.65 -24.79
CA VAL A 263 9.80 -8.57 -23.64
C VAL A 263 8.39 -8.61 -23.06
N THR A 264 7.93 -9.80 -22.64
CA THR A 264 6.65 -9.99 -21.95
C THR A 264 6.88 -10.26 -20.47
N GLY A 265 5.87 -10.00 -19.62
CA GLY A 265 6.02 -10.09 -18.16
C GLY A 265 6.60 -11.40 -17.61
N PRO A 266 6.22 -12.59 -18.12
CA PRO A 266 6.82 -13.87 -17.72
C PRO A 266 8.33 -14.00 -17.97
N ASP A 267 8.82 -13.33 -19.01
CA ASP A 267 10.11 -13.59 -19.62
C ASP A 267 11.17 -12.54 -19.24
N ILE A 268 10.76 -11.45 -18.57
CA ILE A 268 11.64 -10.36 -18.17
C ILE A 268 12.32 -10.65 -16.82
N THR A 269 13.64 -10.52 -16.77
CA THR A 269 14.41 -10.65 -15.53
C THR A 269 14.37 -9.37 -14.71
N GLY A 270 14.66 -9.45 -13.40
CA GLY A 270 14.79 -8.26 -12.56
C GLY A 270 15.87 -7.29 -13.03
N GLU A 271 17.00 -7.81 -13.53
CA GLU A 271 18.06 -7.00 -14.15
C GLU A 271 17.58 -6.24 -15.39
N GLN A 272 16.76 -6.87 -16.24
CA GLN A 272 16.16 -6.20 -17.39
C GLN A 272 15.14 -5.13 -16.98
N LEU A 273 14.34 -5.39 -15.94
CA LEU A 273 13.43 -4.39 -15.37
C LEU A 273 14.20 -3.16 -14.88
N ALA A 274 15.26 -3.38 -14.08
CA ALA A 274 16.11 -2.31 -13.56
C ALA A 274 16.76 -1.48 -14.69
N ALA A 275 17.26 -2.14 -15.74
CA ALA A 275 17.84 -1.44 -16.89
C ALA A 275 16.80 -0.55 -17.62
N ILE A 276 15.56 -1.03 -17.78
CA ILE A 276 14.48 -0.23 -18.38
C ILE A 276 14.12 0.95 -17.48
N ALA A 277 14.06 0.74 -16.16
CA ALA A 277 13.81 1.81 -15.21
C ALA A 277 14.91 2.89 -15.28
N ASP A 278 16.18 2.50 -15.36
CA ASP A 278 17.30 3.43 -15.51
C ASP A 278 17.23 4.23 -16.82
N GLU A 279 16.88 3.58 -17.94
CA GLU A 279 16.65 4.27 -19.20
C GLU A 279 15.50 5.27 -19.13
N ALA A 280 14.40 4.91 -18.44
CA ALA A 280 13.25 5.79 -18.26
C ALA A 280 13.56 6.97 -17.33
N VAL A 281 14.36 6.78 -16.29
CA VAL A 281 14.85 7.87 -15.41
C VAL A 281 15.77 8.82 -16.15
N ALA A 282 16.60 8.30 -17.07
CA ALA A 282 17.48 9.12 -17.90
C ALA A 282 16.73 9.97 -18.94
N ASP A 283 15.48 9.65 -19.24
CA ASP A 283 14.61 10.49 -20.07
C ASP A 283 14.22 11.77 -19.31
N ASN A 284 14.65 12.92 -19.82
CA ASN A 284 14.44 14.21 -19.16
C ASN A 284 12.97 14.60 -19.01
N THR A 285 12.04 13.95 -19.71
CA THR A 285 10.60 14.20 -19.58
C THR A 285 10.02 13.57 -18.32
N THR A 286 10.68 12.55 -17.74
CA THR A 286 10.24 11.88 -16.51
C THR A 286 10.75 12.57 -15.25
N ALA A 287 11.76 13.44 -15.37
CA ALA A 287 12.31 14.18 -14.24
C ALA A 287 11.27 15.17 -13.67
N PRO A 288 11.02 15.16 -12.35
CA PRO A 288 10.16 16.14 -11.70
C PRO A 288 10.79 17.53 -11.73
N GLU A 289 9.96 18.56 -11.54
CA GLU A 289 10.49 19.90 -11.26
C GLU A 289 11.21 19.92 -9.92
N ALA A 290 12.16 20.85 -9.78
CA ALA A 290 12.91 21.04 -8.54
C ALA A 290 11.97 21.39 -7.38
N VAL A 291 12.13 20.69 -6.26
CA VAL A 291 11.41 21.01 -5.02
C VAL A 291 11.91 22.35 -4.47
N THR A 292 10.98 23.25 -4.17
CA THR A 292 11.23 24.59 -3.63
C THR A 292 10.91 24.66 -2.14
N VAL A 293 11.34 25.75 -1.49
CA VAL A 293 10.98 26.03 -0.09
C VAL A 293 9.46 26.19 0.08
N ASP A 294 8.79 26.81 -0.89
CA ASP A 294 7.35 27.01 -0.86
C ASP A 294 6.62 25.66 -0.95
N ASP A 295 7.06 24.75 -1.84
CA ASP A 295 6.48 23.40 -1.93
C ASP A 295 6.58 22.63 -0.59
N VAL A 296 7.70 22.80 0.12
CA VAL A 296 7.93 22.14 1.43
C VAL A 296 7.09 22.77 2.53
N ASN A 297 6.91 24.10 2.52
CA ASN A 297 6.03 24.78 3.48
C ASN A 297 4.57 24.38 3.25
N ASP A 298 4.10 24.37 2.01
CA ASP A 298 2.75 23.95 1.64
C ASP A 298 2.50 22.49 2.07
N ALA A 299 3.49 21.60 1.85
CA ALA A 299 3.42 20.23 2.31
C ALA A 299 3.37 20.12 3.84
N ALA A 300 4.16 20.91 4.58
CA ALA A 300 4.16 20.90 6.04
C ALA A 300 2.81 21.38 6.63
N GLU A 301 2.20 22.40 6.02
CA GLU A 301 0.87 22.89 6.39
C GLU A 301 -0.20 21.82 6.13
N ALA A 302 -0.17 21.18 4.96
CA ALA A 302 -1.10 20.11 4.60
C ALA A 302 -0.97 18.91 5.55
N ILE A 303 0.25 18.48 5.87
CA ILE A 303 0.51 17.40 6.83
C ILE A 303 -0.10 17.76 8.18
N THR A 304 0.20 18.95 8.72
CA THR A 304 -0.31 19.36 10.03
C THR A 304 -1.84 19.36 10.07
N ALA A 305 -2.50 19.88 9.02
CA ALA A 305 -3.95 19.86 8.91
C ALA A 305 -4.52 18.44 8.83
N ALA A 306 -3.89 17.56 8.05
CA ALA A 306 -4.33 16.18 7.89
C ALA A 306 -4.15 15.35 9.16
N GLN A 307 -3.05 15.56 9.89
CA GLN A 307 -2.73 14.83 11.12
C GLN A 307 -3.80 14.99 12.18
N GLU A 308 -4.31 16.22 12.39
CA GLU A 308 -5.37 16.47 13.37
C GLU A 308 -6.65 15.72 13.00
N VAL A 309 -7.05 15.77 11.71
CA VAL A 309 -8.25 15.08 11.23
C VAL A 309 -8.12 13.56 11.30
N ILE A 310 -6.95 13.01 10.97
CA ILE A 310 -6.69 11.56 11.05
C ILE A 310 -6.76 11.10 12.51
N LYS A 311 -6.09 11.81 13.43
CA LYS A 311 -6.10 11.47 14.86
C LYS A 311 -7.51 11.53 15.45
N GLU A 312 -8.31 12.54 15.06
CA GLU A 312 -9.71 12.66 15.46
C GLU A 312 -10.54 11.48 14.94
N ALA A 313 -10.43 11.14 13.65
CA ALA A 313 -11.15 10.01 13.06
C ALA A 313 -10.80 8.67 13.74
N ILE A 314 -9.52 8.43 14.03
CA ILE A 314 -9.08 7.22 14.74
C ILE A 314 -9.66 7.19 16.17
N ALA A 315 -9.66 8.33 16.86
CA ALA A 315 -10.19 8.43 18.21
C ALA A 315 -11.72 8.19 18.26
N GLU A 316 -12.47 8.67 17.26
CA GLU A 316 -13.91 8.41 17.13
C GLU A 316 -14.18 6.92 16.89
N GLU A 317 -13.53 6.33 15.89
CA GLU A 317 -13.76 4.93 15.51
C GLU A 317 -13.38 3.94 16.63
N THR A 318 -12.33 4.23 17.40
CA THR A 318 -11.90 3.38 18.52
C THR A 318 -12.73 3.55 19.79
N GLN A 319 -13.45 4.66 19.95
CA GLN A 319 -14.43 4.84 21.03
C GLN A 319 -15.74 4.13 20.72
N GLU A 320 -16.20 4.16 19.47
CA GLU A 320 -17.40 3.42 19.04
C GLU A 320 -17.26 1.91 19.23
N GLU A 321 -16.06 1.34 19.07
CA GLU A 321 -15.79 -0.08 19.35
C GLU A 321 -15.81 -0.44 20.86
N GLN A 322 -15.75 0.55 21.75
CA GLN A 322 -15.75 0.35 23.20
C GLN A 322 -17.12 0.52 23.87
N GLU A 323 -18.14 1.05 23.17
CA GLU A 323 -19.50 1.08 23.71
C GLU A 323 -20.15 -0.31 23.60
N PRO A 324 -20.51 -0.97 24.73
CA PRO A 324 -21.17 -2.26 24.68
C PRO A 324 -22.56 -2.10 24.04
N ALA A 325 -22.85 -2.94 23.03
CA ALA A 325 -24.18 -3.05 22.46
C ALA A 325 -25.23 -3.17 23.58
N GLU A 326 -26.09 -2.16 23.73
CA GLU A 326 -27.18 -2.20 24.70
C GLU A 326 -27.99 -3.48 24.46
N GLU A 327 -27.96 -4.40 25.42
CA GLU A 327 -28.73 -5.63 25.33
C GLU A 327 -30.22 -5.28 25.10
N PRO A 328 -30.91 -5.99 24.20
CA PRO A 328 -32.33 -5.78 24.01
C PRO A 328 -33.05 -6.15 25.31
N GLY A 329 -33.53 -5.12 26.02
CA GLY A 329 -34.24 -5.26 27.28
C GLY A 329 -35.34 -6.31 27.18
N THR A 330 -35.12 -7.46 27.81
CA THR A 330 -36.14 -8.49 27.92
C THR A 330 -37.20 -8.00 28.91
N GLY A 331 -38.27 -7.41 28.36
CA GLY A 331 -39.46 -7.02 29.08
C GLY A 331 -40.16 -8.24 29.70
N ALA A 332 -39.76 -8.60 30.92
CA ALA A 332 -40.45 -9.56 31.75
C ALA A 332 -41.71 -8.91 32.35
N THR A 333 -42.85 -9.06 31.69
CA THR A 333 -44.16 -8.81 32.30
C THR A 333 -44.59 -10.04 33.11
N GLY A 334 -44.10 -10.11 34.35
CA GLY A 334 -44.50 -11.12 35.34
C GLY A 334 -45.87 -10.80 35.94
N ALA A 335 -46.86 -11.64 35.62
CA ALA A 335 -48.16 -11.68 36.25
C ALA A 335 -48.08 -12.26 37.68
N THR A 336 -48.76 -11.63 38.65
CA THR A 336 -49.25 -12.30 39.87
C THR A 336 -50.62 -11.75 40.23
N GLY A 337 -51.64 -12.61 40.14
CA GLY A 337 -52.98 -12.35 40.65
C GLY A 337 -53.23 -13.02 41.99
N GLY A 338 -54.22 -12.49 42.73
CA GLY A 338 -55.13 -13.29 43.54
C GLY A 338 -54.97 -13.28 45.07
N GLY A 339 -55.82 -12.48 45.74
CA GLY A 339 -56.89 -13.07 46.58
C GLY A 339 -56.80 -13.02 48.12
N GLN A 340 -57.81 -12.35 48.70
CA GLN A 340 -58.45 -12.54 50.03
C GLN A 340 -57.61 -12.22 51.29
N GLY A 341 -58.10 -11.59 52.37
CA GLY A 341 -59.41 -11.14 52.81
C GLY A 341 -59.36 -10.80 54.32
N ALA A 342 -60.41 -10.13 54.81
CA ALA A 342 -60.80 -9.91 56.23
C ALA A 342 -60.07 -8.84 57.06
N ALA A 343 -60.74 -7.70 57.29
CA ALA A 343 -61.44 -7.36 58.55
C ALA A 343 -62.38 -6.19 58.32
#